data_AF-A0A4U0YJJ1-F1
#
_entry.id   AF-A0A4U0YJJ1-F1
#
_cell.length_a   1.000
_cell.length_b   1.000
_cell.length_c   1.000
_cell.angle_alpha   90.00
_cell.angle_beta   90.00
_cell.angle_gamma   90.00
#
_symmetry.space_group_name_H-M   'P 1'
#
loop_
_entity.id
_entity.type
_entity.pdbx_description
1 polymer ?
#
loop_
_entity_poly.entity_id
_entity_poly.type
_entity_poly.pdbx_seq_one_letter_code
_entity_poly.pdbx_strand_id
1 'polypeptide(L)'
;MQLSSLTAVSPVDGRYGSKTASLRGIFSEYGLIRFRVQVEVRWLQCLAAHPGIPEIGPFSDEANALLDRLVDDFQLSHAERIKEIERTTNHDVKAVEYLLKEQVAALPELQKINEFIHFACTSEDINNLSHALMLRSGRDEVVLPLMRRLADEIRALAVLFADVPMLSRTHGQPASPTTLGKELANVVYRLERQITQVENIPLLGKINGAVGNYNAHLSAYPQLDWEANARQFIEETLGLTFNPYTTQIEPHDYIAELYDAVARFNTILIDFDRDIWGYISLGYFKQKTIAGEIGSSTMPHKVNPIDFENSEGNLGIANAILQHLASKLPISRWQRDLTDSTVLRNLGVGFAHSIIAYEATLKGISKLELNVQRIAEDLDNCWEVLAEPVQTVMRRYAVPDAYEKLKELTRGKGITPQALQSFVDALEIPDAAKRELKALTPANYIGNAVAQARRI
;
A
#
# COMPACT_ATOMS: atom_id res chain seq x y z
N MET A 1 -2.85 -34.67 -4.39
CA MET A 1 -3.99 -33.90 -3.87
C MET A 1 -4.32 -32.79 -4.87
N GLN A 2 -5.59 -32.50 -5.13
CA GLN A 2 -5.98 -31.38 -6.01
C GLN A 2 -5.88 -30.05 -5.27
N LEU A 3 -5.67 -28.95 -6.01
CA LEU A 3 -5.64 -27.60 -5.44
C LEU A 3 -7.02 -27.19 -4.92
N SER A 4 -7.05 -26.65 -3.70
CA SER A 4 -8.21 -26.09 -3.00
C SER A 4 -7.69 -25.08 -1.97
N SER A 5 -8.56 -24.27 -1.35
CA SER A 5 -8.13 -23.35 -0.28
C SER A 5 -7.51 -24.07 0.93
N LEU A 6 -7.84 -25.33 1.17
CA LEU A 6 -7.27 -26.14 2.27
C LEU A 6 -5.92 -26.79 1.91
N THR A 7 -5.66 -26.97 0.61
CA THR A 7 -4.47 -27.68 0.10
C THR A 7 -3.49 -26.75 -0.61
N ALA A 8 -3.80 -25.46 -0.69
CA ALA A 8 -2.92 -24.43 -1.21
C ALA A 8 -1.68 -24.28 -0.33
N VAL A 9 -0.50 -24.23 -0.96
CA VAL A 9 0.78 -24.05 -0.26
C VAL A 9 0.89 -22.63 0.29
N SER A 10 0.55 -21.63 -0.54
CA SER A 10 0.53 -20.23 -0.10
C SER A 10 -0.75 -19.93 0.68
N PRO A 11 -0.66 -19.25 1.84
CA PRO A 11 -1.85 -18.87 2.59
C PRO A 11 -2.65 -17.76 1.88
N VAL A 12 -2.02 -17.03 0.94
CA VAL A 12 -2.67 -16.01 0.10
C VAL A 12 -3.80 -16.61 -0.73
N ASP A 13 -3.64 -17.85 -1.23
CA ASP A 13 -4.68 -18.56 -1.98
C ASP A 13 -5.47 -19.55 -1.11
N GLY A 14 -4.94 -19.88 0.06
CA GLY A 14 -5.53 -20.80 1.01
C GLY A 14 -6.38 -20.12 2.08
N ARG A 15 -5.85 -20.09 3.32
CA ARG A 15 -6.51 -19.55 4.51
C ARG A 15 -7.07 -18.13 4.31
N TYR A 16 -6.36 -17.30 3.54
CA TYR A 16 -6.73 -15.91 3.29
C TYR A 16 -7.27 -15.69 1.87
N GLY A 17 -7.53 -16.75 1.10
CA GLY A 17 -7.96 -16.64 -0.30
C GLY A 17 -9.25 -15.83 -0.53
N SER A 18 -10.13 -15.72 0.48
CA SER A 18 -11.31 -14.86 0.41
C SER A 18 -10.99 -13.37 0.52
N LYS A 19 -9.88 -13.01 1.15
CA LYS A 19 -9.39 -11.63 1.36
C LYS A 19 -8.66 -11.09 0.14
N THR A 20 -8.11 -11.98 -0.66
CA THR A 20 -7.26 -11.66 -1.82
C THR A 20 -7.96 -11.95 -3.15
N ALA A 21 -9.26 -12.27 -3.10
CA ALA A 21 -10.03 -12.67 -4.27
C ALA A 21 -10.02 -11.63 -5.41
N SER A 22 -10.03 -10.33 -5.07
CA SER A 22 -9.94 -9.22 -6.02
C SER A 22 -8.65 -9.24 -6.86
N LEU A 23 -7.57 -9.82 -6.33
CA LEU A 23 -6.29 -9.91 -7.04
C LEU A 23 -6.24 -11.03 -8.08
N ARG A 24 -7.15 -12.01 -8.00
CA ARG A 24 -7.13 -13.19 -8.89
C ARG A 24 -7.34 -12.81 -10.35
N GLY A 25 -8.22 -11.85 -10.64
CA GLY A 25 -8.45 -11.35 -12.00
C GLY A 25 -7.33 -10.44 -12.53
N ILE A 26 -6.34 -10.11 -11.69
CA ILE A 26 -5.30 -9.13 -11.99
C ILE A 26 -3.92 -9.79 -12.06
N PHE A 27 -3.46 -10.40 -10.96
CA PHE A 27 -2.08 -10.87 -10.80
C PHE A 27 -1.89 -12.38 -10.97
N SER A 28 -2.96 -13.14 -11.19
CA SER A 28 -2.83 -14.56 -11.52
C SER A 28 -2.36 -14.76 -12.96
N GLU A 29 -2.03 -16.00 -13.33
CA GLU A 29 -1.77 -16.38 -14.71
C GLU A 29 -2.92 -15.98 -15.64
N TYR A 30 -4.17 -16.14 -15.19
CA TYR A 30 -5.35 -15.71 -15.92
C TYR A 30 -5.36 -14.19 -16.14
N GLY A 31 -5.04 -13.41 -15.10
CA GLY A 31 -4.95 -11.95 -15.19
C GLY A 31 -3.87 -11.50 -16.17
N LEU A 32 -2.68 -12.09 -16.09
CA LEU A 32 -1.58 -11.82 -17.03
C LEU A 32 -2.01 -12.12 -18.47
N ILE A 33 -2.63 -13.28 -18.72
CA ILE A 33 -3.13 -13.65 -20.04
C ILE A 33 -4.18 -12.65 -20.54
N ARG A 34 -5.15 -12.28 -19.70
CA ARG A 34 -6.19 -11.30 -20.04
C ARG A 34 -5.59 -9.97 -20.46
N PHE A 35 -4.63 -9.45 -19.72
CA PHE A 35 -3.98 -8.17 -20.08
C PHE A 35 -3.10 -8.29 -21.33
N ARG A 36 -2.45 -9.44 -21.57
CA ARG A 36 -1.74 -9.68 -22.83
C ARG A 36 -2.67 -9.65 -24.04
N VAL A 37 -3.83 -10.29 -23.92
CA VAL A 37 -4.89 -10.24 -24.94
C VAL A 37 -5.36 -8.81 -25.17
N GLN A 38 -5.59 -8.05 -24.09
CA GLN A 38 -5.95 -6.62 -24.21
C GLN A 38 -4.89 -5.84 -25.00
N VAL A 39 -3.60 -5.97 -24.67
CA VAL A 39 -2.53 -5.22 -25.34
C VAL A 39 -2.44 -5.59 -26.82
N GLU A 40 -2.47 -6.88 -27.16
CA GLU A 40 -2.42 -7.35 -28.55
C GLU A 40 -3.60 -6.84 -29.39
N VAL A 41 -4.82 -6.93 -28.85
CA VAL A 41 -6.03 -6.44 -29.51
C VAL A 41 -5.93 -4.93 -29.76
N ARG A 42 -5.55 -4.17 -28.73
CA ARG A 42 -5.44 -2.71 -28.83
C ARG A 42 -4.32 -2.31 -29.77
N TRP A 43 -3.22 -3.06 -29.83
CA TRP A 43 -2.13 -2.82 -30.78
C TRP A 43 -2.59 -3.02 -32.22
N LEU A 44 -3.33 -4.11 -32.48
CA LEU A 44 -3.90 -4.37 -33.81
C LEU A 44 -4.85 -3.25 -34.25
N GLN A 45 -5.72 -2.77 -33.35
CA GLN A 45 -6.62 -1.64 -33.62
C GLN A 45 -5.85 -0.33 -33.85
N CYS A 46 -4.77 -0.09 -33.10
CA CYS A 46 -3.89 1.07 -33.27
C CYS A 46 -3.24 1.06 -34.65
N LEU A 47 -2.69 -0.07 -35.08
CA LEU A 47 -2.14 -0.24 -36.42
C LEU A 47 -3.23 0.01 -37.49
N ALA A 48 -4.42 -0.56 -37.32
CA ALA A 48 -5.53 -0.42 -38.27
C ALA A 48 -6.00 1.03 -38.44
N ALA A 49 -6.00 1.79 -37.35
CA ALA A 49 -6.34 3.21 -37.37
C ALA A 49 -5.23 4.09 -37.99
N HIS A 50 -4.00 3.58 -38.15
CA HIS A 50 -2.87 4.38 -38.58
C HIS A 50 -2.88 4.58 -40.13
N PRO A 51 -3.00 5.82 -40.64
CA PRO A 51 -3.16 6.08 -42.08
C PRO A 51 -1.94 5.68 -42.92
N GLY A 52 -0.78 5.54 -42.28
CA GLY A 52 0.46 5.08 -42.89
C GLY A 52 0.59 3.56 -43.10
N ILE A 53 -0.41 2.76 -42.71
CA ILE A 53 -0.41 1.29 -42.82
C ILE A 53 -1.62 0.83 -43.67
N PRO A 54 -1.59 1.05 -45.00
CA PRO A 54 -2.75 0.84 -45.85
C PRO A 54 -3.13 -0.64 -46.05
N GLU A 55 -2.25 -1.59 -45.74
CA GLU A 55 -2.49 -3.02 -45.93
C GLU A 55 -3.61 -3.58 -45.04
N ILE A 56 -3.84 -2.94 -43.88
CA ILE A 56 -4.89 -3.33 -42.93
C ILE A 56 -6.10 -2.42 -43.00
N GLY A 57 -5.89 -1.10 -43.17
CA GLY A 57 -6.94 -0.09 -43.19
C GLY A 57 -7.76 -0.01 -41.88
N PRO A 58 -8.62 1.00 -41.71
CA PRO A 58 -9.49 1.10 -40.55
C PRO A 58 -10.50 -0.04 -40.50
N PHE A 59 -10.65 -0.66 -39.32
CA PHE A 59 -11.61 -1.73 -39.11
C PHE A 59 -13.07 -1.25 -39.14
N SER A 60 -13.95 -2.12 -39.64
CA SER A 60 -15.39 -1.95 -39.53
C SER A 60 -15.87 -1.95 -38.06
N ASP A 61 -17.07 -1.42 -37.83
CA ASP A 61 -17.70 -1.45 -36.50
C ASP A 61 -17.90 -2.89 -36.00
N GLU A 62 -18.16 -3.85 -36.90
CA GLU A 62 -18.30 -5.28 -36.55
C GLU A 62 -16.96 -5.89 -36.10
N ALA A 63 -15.88 -5.58 -36.82
CA ALA A 63 -14.53 -6.01 -36.46
C ALA A 63 -14.09 -5.44 -35.11
N ASN A 64 -14.31 -4.14 -34.89
CA ASN A 64 -14.01 -3.51 -33.60
C ASN A 64 -14.87 -4.11 -32.47
N ALA A 65 -16.16 -4.31 -32.68
CA ALA A 65 -17.04 -4.90 -31.67
C ALA A 65 -16.65 -6.35 -31.30
N LEU A 66 -16.15 -7.14 -32.25
CA LEU A 66 -15.64 -8.49 -31.98
C LEU A 66 -14.37 -8.44 -31.11
N LEU A 67 -13.43 -7.56 -31.46
CA LEU A 67 -12.17 -7.36 -30.74
C LEU A 67 -12.41 -6.81 -29.33
N ASP A 68 -13.29 -5.81 -29.19
CA ASP A 68 -13.65 -5.23 -27.90
C ASP A 68 -14.31 -6.25 -26.99
N ARG A 69 -15.21 -7.08 -27.51
CA ARG A 69 -15.82 -8.18 -26.73
C ARG A 69 -14.79 -9.16 -26.19
N LEU A 70 -13.73 -9.46 -26.96
CA LEU A 70 -12.67 -10.36 -26.48
C LEU A 70 -11.89 -9.78 -25.30
N VAL A 71 -11.77 -8.45 -25.23
CA VAL A 71 -11.14 -7.73 -24.11
C VAL A 71 -12.08 -7.61 -22.92
N ASP A 72 -13.32 -7.18 -23.16
CA ASP A 72 -14.29 -6.85 -22.12
C ASP A 72 -14.91 -8.09 -21.46
N ASP A 73 -15.04 -9.18 -22.23
CA ASP A 73 -15.65 -10.45 -21.80
C ASP A 73 -14.67 -11.62 -21.93
N PHE A 74 -13.40 -11.40 -21.62
CA PHE A 74 -12.41 -12.47 -21.57
C PHE A 74 -12.80 -13.53 -20.52
N GLN A 75 -12.88 -14.81 -20.92
CA GLN A 75 -13.34 -15.92 -20.07
C GLN A 75 -12.22 -16.87 -19.66
N LEU A 76 -12.45 -17.64 -18.59
CA LEU A 76 -11.52 -18.68 -18.13
C LEU A 76 -11.21 -19.72 -19.23
N SER A 77 -12.20 -20.09 -20.04
CA SER A 77 -12.03 -21.02 -21.16
C SER A 77 -11.04 -20.51 -22.21
N HIS A 78 -10.94 -19.19 -22.43
CA HIS A 78 -9.93 -18.61 -23.32
C HIS A 78 -8.52 -18.79 -22.75
N ALA A 79 -8.34 -18.57 -21.44
CA ALA A 79 -7.06 -18.81 -20.78
C ALA A 79 -6.68 -20.30 -20.80
N GLU A 80 -7.63 -21.21 -20.56
CA GLU A 80 -7.42 -22.66 -20.68
C GLU A 80 -6.97 -23.03 -22.09
N ARG A 81 -7.62 -22.49 -23.13
CA ARG A 81 -7.23 -22.68 -24.53
C ARG A 81 -5.80 -22.20 -24.82
N ILE A 82 -5.39 -21.06 -24.27
CA ILE A 82 -4.01 -20.58 -24.38
C ILE A 82 -3.03 -21.56 -23.73
N LYS A 83 -3.33 -22.11 -22.54
CA LYS A 83 -2.46 -23.11 -21.91
C LYS A 83 -2.41 -24.42 -22.71
N GLU A 84 -3.46 -24.80 -23.43
CA GLU A 84 -3.42 -25.94 -24.36
C GLU A 84 -2.45 -25.69 -25.51
N ILE A 85 -2.53 -24.52 -26.15
CA ILE A 85 -1.63 -24.12 -27.24
C ILE A 85 -0.18 -24.05 -26.75
N GLU A 86 0.04 -23.50 -25.55
CA GLU A 86 1.36 -23.37 -24.94
C GLU A 86 2.06 -24.72 -24.72
N ARG A 87 1.31 -25.80 -24.46
CA ARG A 87 1.91 -27.15 -24.36
C ARG A 87 2.64 -27.56 -25.64
N THR A 88 2.27 -27.01 -26.78
CA THR A 88 2.94 -27.24 -28.07
C THR A 88 4.03 -26.20 -28.34
N THR A 89 3.77 -24.92 -28.07
CA THR A 89 4.71 -23.84 -28.39
C THR A 89 5.85 -23.68 -27.38
N ASN A 90 5.64 -24.12 -26.14
CA ASN A 90 6.48 -23.82 -24.97
C ASN A 90 6.81 -22.32 -24.82
N HIS A 91 5.88 -21.47 -25.28
CA HIS A 91 6.01 -20.01 -25.26
C HIS A 91 4.62 -19.38 -25.09
N ASP A 92 4.42 -18.67 -23.97
CA ASP A 92 3.13 -18.16 -23.53
C ASP A 92 2.57 -17.01 -24.41
N VAL A 93 3.39 -16.00 -24.75
CA VAL A 93 2.93 -14.90 -25.64
C VAL A 93 2.59 -15.41 -27.06
N LYS A 94 3.37 -16.36 -27.60
CA LYS A 94 3.03 -16.98 -28.90
C LYS A 94 1.69 -17.73 -28.86
N ALA A 95 1.34 -18.32 -27.71
CA ALA A 95 0.05 -18.96 -27.53
C ALA A 95 -1.12 -17.95 -27.50
N VAL A 96 -0.89 -16.73 -26.97
CA VAL A 96 -1.85 -15.61 -27.06
C VAL A 96 -2.07 -15.21 -28.52
N GLU A 97 -1.01 -15.04 -29.31
CA GLU A 97 -1.11 -14.75 -30.75
C GLU A 97 -1.99 -15.80 -31.45
N TYR A 98 -1.74 -17.10 -31.21
CA TYR A 98 -2.53 -18.16 -31.83
C TYR A 98 -3.99 -18.20 -31.37
N LEU A 99 -4.29 -17.91 -30.09
CA LEU A 99 -5.68 -17.74 -29.67
C LEU A 99 -6.35 -16.61 -30.47
N LEU A 100 -5.69 -15.47 -30.60
CA LEU A 100 -6.24 -14.33 -31.35
C LEU A 100 -6.48 -14.71 -32.81
N LYS A 101 -5.54 -15.41 -33.45
CA LYS A 101 -5.71 -15.96 -34.81
C LYS A 101 -6.95 -16.87 -34.92
N GLU A 102 -7.20 -17.72 -33.91
CA GLU A 102 -8.41 -18.57 -33.85
C GLU A 102 -9.69 -17.73 -33.71
N GLN A 103 -9.70 -16.72 -32.83
CA GLN A 103 -10.89 -15.89 -32.56
C GLN A 103 -11.27 -15.00 -33.75
N VAL A 104 -10.28 -14.41 -34.42
CA VAL A 104 -10.56 -13.49 -35.53
C VAL A 104 -10.85 -14.19 -36.86
N ALA A 105 -10.56 -15.50 -36.97
CA ALA A 105 -10.85 -16.28 -38.17
C ALA A 105 -12.35 -16.34 -38.52
N ALA A 106 -13.22 -16.05 -37.56
CA ALA A 106 -14.67 -15.99 -37.76
C ALA A 106 -15.11 -14.80 -38.64
N LEU A 107 -14.28 -13.76 -38.78
CA LEU A 107 -14.59 -12.55 -39.55
C LEU A 107 -13.62 -12.40 -40.74
N PRO A 108 -14.08 -12.49 -42.00
CA PRO A 108 -13.20 -12.45 -43.18
C PRO A 108 -12.32 -11.19 -43.30
N GLU A 109 -12.77 -10.07 -42.73
CA GLU A 109 -11.99 -8.82 -42.65
C GLU A 109 -10.73 -9.03 -41.81
N LEU A 110 -10.88 -9.53 -40.58
CA LEU A 110 -9.76 -9.74 -39.66
C LEU A 110 -8.88 -10.94 -40.08
N GLN A 111 -9.47 -11.95 -40.72
CA GLN A 111 -8.72 -13.10 -41.24
C GLN A 111 -7.69 -12.68 -42.30
N LYS A 112 -7.97 -11.65 -43.12
CA LYS A 112 -7.02 -11.16 -44.14
C LYS A 112 -5.77 -10.53 -43.53
N ILE A 113 -5.89 -10.01 -42.31
CA ILE A 113 -4.84 -9.25 -41.61
C ILE A 113 -4.25 -10.06 -40.44
N ASN A 114 -4.47 -11.38 -40.43
CA ASN A 114 -4.05 -12.29 -39.38
C ASN A 114 -2.54 -12.23 -39.05
N GLU A 115 -1.71 -11.91 -40.04
CA GLU A 115 -0.26 -11.77 -39.87
C GLU A 115 0.18 -10.40 -39.33
N PHE A 116 -0.77 -9.48 -39.12
CA PHE A 116 -0.53 -8.23 -38.39
C PHE A 116 -0.76 -8.37 -36.87
N ILE A 117 -1.32 -9.49 -36.41
CA ILE A 117 -1.34 -9.81 -34.98
C ILE A 117 0.10 -9.99 -34.52
N HIS A 118 0.49 -9.32 -33.44
CA HIS A 118 1.88 -9.24 -32.96
C HIS A 118 2.87 -8.58 -33.93
N PHE A 119 2.39 -7.77 -34.89
CA PHE A 119 3.26 -7.16 -35.91
C PHE A 119 4.38 -6.32 -35.29
N ALA A 120 5.61 -6.65 -35.67
CA ALA A 120 6.87 -6.02 -35.26
C ALA A 120 7.16 -5.98 -33.74
N CYS A 121 6.27 -6.54 -32.92
CA CYS A 121 6.43 -6.67 -31.48
C CYS A 121 7.51 -7.68 -31.11
N THR A 122 8.06 -7.51 -29.91
CA THR A 122 8.67 -8.59 -29.14
C THR A 122 7.74 -8.99 -27.99
N SER A 123 7.90 -10.19 -27.43
CA SER A 123 7.11 -10.67 -26.28
C SER A 123 7.08 -9.67 -25.11
N GLU A 124 8.17 -8.93 -24.91
CA GLU A 124 8.26 -7.92 -23.86
C GLU A 124 7.48 -6.65 -24.12
N ASP A 125 7.20 -6.28 -25.38
CA ASP A 125 6.29 -5.18 -25.66
C ASP A 125 4.90 -5.50 -25.07
N ILE A 126 4.47 -6.75 -25.16
CA ILE A 126 3.19 -7.21 -24.59
C ILE A 126 3.29 -7.39 -23.08
N ASN A 127 4.35 -8.02 -22.57
CA ASN A 127 4.51 -8.29 -21.14
C ASN A 127 4.57 -7.01 -20.31
N ASN A 128 5.43 -6.06 -20.66
CA ASN A 128 5.63 -4.86 -19.84
C ASN A 128 4.35 -4.02 -19.74
N LEU A 129 3.62 -3.89 -20.84
CA LEU A 129 2.33 -3.18 -20.87
C LEU A 129 1.28 -3.93 -20.05
N SER A 130 1.27 -5.27 -20.13
CA SER A 130 0.40 -6.10 -19.28
C SER A 130 0.72 -5.89 -17.80
N HIS A 131 1.99 -5.87 -17.41
CA HIS A 131 2.41 -5.63 -16.03
C HIS A 131 2.02 -4.24 -15.53
N ALA A 132 2.19 -3.21 -16.37
CA ALA A 132 1.77 -1.85 -16.04
C ALA A 132 0.25 -1.75 -15.83
N LEU A 133 -0.55 -2.39 -16.69
CA LEU A 133 -2.01 -2.48 -16.55
C LEU A 133 -2.42 -3.26 -15.28
N MET A 134 -1.76 -4.38 -14.99
CA MET A 134 -1.96 -5.16 -13.76
C MET A 134 -1.67 -4.31 -12.52
N LEU A 135 -0.55 -3.58 -12.51
CA LEU A 135 -0.17 -2.71 -11.41
C LEU A 135 -1.14 -1.54 -11.26
N ARG A 136 -1.62 -0.96 -12.36
CA ARG A 136 -2.65 0.09 -12.32
C ARG A 136 -3.94 -0.41 -11.67
N SER A 137 -4.51 -1.53 -12.15
CA SER A 137 -5.73 -2.08 -11.56
C SER A 137 -5.51 -2.50 -10.11
N GLY A 138 -4.39 -3.15 -9.79
CA GLY A 138 -4.07 -3.51 -8.40
C GLY A 138 -3.92 -2.29 -7.48
N ARG A 139 -3.26 -1.23 -7.95
CA ARG A 139 -3.06 0.01 -7.19
C ARG A 139 -4.36 0.78 -7.02
N ASP A 140 -5.05 1.09 -8.12
CA ASP A 140 -6.15 2.05 -8.16
C ASP A 140 -7.47 1.45 -7.68
N GLU A 141 -7.73 0.18 -8.01
CA GLU A 141 -9.02 -0.47 -7.71
C GLU A 141 -9.00 -1.23 -6.38
N VAL A 142 -7.81 -1.60 -5.87
CA VAL A 142 -7.70 -2.48 -4.69
C VAL A 142 -6.89 -1.84 -3.56
N VAL A 143 -5.62 -1.52 -3.79
CA VAL A 143 -4.69 -1.10 -2.71
C VAL A 143 -5.00 0.31 -2.21
N LEU A 144 -5.11 1.31 -3.09
CA LEU A 144 -5.38 2.70 -2.70
C LEU A 144 -6.72 2.87 -1.96
N PRO A 145 -7.84 2.27 -2.40
CA PRO A 145 -9.10 2.35 -1.66
C PRO A 145 -8.99 1.82 -0.22
N LEU A 146 -8.25 0.72 -0.02
CA LEU A 146 -8.03 0.16 1.33
C LEU A 146 -7.10 1.04 2.17
N MET A 147 -6.04 1.60 1.59
CA MET A 147 -5.16 2.54 2.29
C MET A 147 -5.91 3.79 2.76
N ARG A 148 -6.77 4.36 1.89
CA ARG A 148 -7.61 5.52 2.21
C ARG A 148 -8.58 5.18 3.34
N ARG A 149 -9.29 4.05 3.23
CA ARG A 149 -10.20 3.59 4.29
C ARG A 149 -9.49 3.43 5.64
N LEU A 150 -8.28 2.85 5.67
CA LEU A 150 -7.49 2.76 6.89
C LEU A 150 -7.18 4.14 7.49
N ALA A 151 -6.68 5.06 6.66
CA ALA A 151 -6.37 6.42 7.11
C ALA A 151 -7.62 7.13 7.65
N ASP A 152 -8.78 6.96 7.00
CA ASP A 152 -10.05 7.56 7.42
C ASP A 152 -10.59 6.98 8.73
N GLU A 153 -10.49 5.67 8.94
CA GLU A 153 -10.89 5.04 10.21
C GLU A 153 -9.99 5.48 11.37
N ILE A 154 -8.68 5.57 11.15
CA ILE A 154 -7.73 6.08 12.16
C ILE A 154 -7.98 7.58 12.42
N ARG A 155 -8.31 8.36 11.39
CA ARG A 155 -8.72 9.77 11.50
C ARG A 155 -9.99 9.92 12.34
N ALA A 156 -11.00 9.09 12.10
CA ALA A 156 -12.22 9.11 12.88
C ALA A 156 -11.94 8.88 14.38
N LEU A 157 -11.05 7.93 14.70
CA LEU A 157 -10.59 7.72 16.07
C LEU A 157 -9.77 8.91 16.61
N ALA A 158 -8.91 9.52 15.79
CA ALA A 158 -8.13 10.68 16.16
C ALA A 158 -9.02 11.86 16.61
N VAL A 159 -10.09 12.13 15.86
CA VAL A 159 -11.08 13.16 16.19
C VAL A 159 -11.91 12.76 17.40
N LEU A 160 -12.38 11.49 17.46
CA LEU A 160 -13.18 10.97 18.56
C LEU A 160 -12.46 11.05 19.91
N PHE A 161 -11.15 10.79 19.92
CA PHE A 161 -10.33 10.78 21.13
C PHE A 161 -9.48 12.04 21.29
N ALA A 162 -9.80 13.12 20.58
CA ALA A 162 -9.02 14.36 20.57
C ALA A 162 -8.84 14.94 21.98
N ASP A 163 -9.87 14.85 22.83
CA ASP A 163 -9.90 15.39 24.20
C ASP A 163 -9.51 14.38 25.29
N VAL A 164 -9.04 13.17 24.94
CA VAL A 164 -8.66 12.14 25.91
C VAL A 164 -7.19 12.32 26.28
N PRO A 165 -6.85 12.90 27.46
CA PRO A 165 -5.46 13.07 27.87
C PRO A 165 -4.81 11.71 28.08
N MET A 166 -3.54 11.58 27.75
CA MET A 166 -2.81 10.33 27.86
C MET A 166 -1.38 10.59 28.32
N LEU A 167 -0.90 9.75 29.23
CA LEU A 167 0.50 9.74 29.64
C LEU A 167 1.37 9.22 28.48
N SER A 168 2.20 10.10 27.93
CA SER A 168 3.16 9.71 26.89
C SER A 168 4.23 8.79 27.45
N ARG A 169 4.86 8.00 26.57
CA ARG A 169 6.02 7.18 26.91
C ARG A 169 7.18 7.42 25.97
N THR A 170 8.31 7.85 26.52
CA THR A 170 9.58 7.97 25.78
C THR A 170 10.58 7.00 26.39
N HIS A 171 11.22 6.17 25.57
CA HIS A 171 12.02 5.03 26.05
C HIS A 171 11.23 4.09 26.99
N GLY A 172 9.91 4.00 26.79
CA GLY A 172 9.00 3.23 27.65
C GLY A 172 8.73 3.84 29.03
N GLN A 173 9.27 5.02 29.35
CA GLN A 173 9.10 5.69 30.65
C GLN A 173 8.04 6.80 30.58
N PRO A 174 7.33 7.09 31.70
CA PRO A 174 6.44 8.25 31.81
C PRO A 174 7.07 9.55 31.31
N ALA A 175 6.35 10.29 30.47
CA ALA A 175 6.80 11.52 29.85
C ALA A 175 5.66 12.55 29.75
N SER A 176 5.98 13.76 29.26
CA SER A 176 5.03 14.85 29.13
C SER A 176 3.74 14.43 28.41
N PRO A 177 2.56 14.65 29.01
CA PRO A 177 1.28 14.17 28.49
C PRO A 177 0.95 14.65 27.06
N THR A 178 0.15 13.84 26.37
CA THR A 178 -0.43 14.10 25.04
C THR A 178 -1.94 13.87 25.11
N THR A 179 -2.62 13.77 23.96
CA THR A 179 -3.94 13.14 23.88
C THR A 179 -3.89 11.91 22.99
N LEU A 180 -4.71 10.90 23.30
CA LEU A 180 -4.80 9.69 22.48
C LEU A 180 -5.13 10.04 21.03
N GLY A 181 -6.07 10.97 20.81
CA GLY A 181 -6.41 11.43 19.47
C GLY A 181 -5.23 12.07 18.72
N LYS A 182 -4.34 12.77 19.44
CA LYS A 182 -3.15 13.36 18.85
C LYS A 182 -2.13 12.32 18.39
N GLU A 183 -1.96 11.23 19.14
CA GLU A 183 -1.07 10.14 18.71
C GLU A 183 -1.60 9.43 17.46
N LEU A 184 -2.93 9.26 17.35
CA LEU A 184 -3.55 8.73 16.14
C LEU A 184 -3.42 9.71 14.95
N ALA A 185 -3.56 11.02 15.18
CA ALA A 185 -3.37 12.02 14.14
C ALA A 185 -1.94 12.02 13.56
N ASN A 186 -0.92 11.71 14.36
CA ASN A 186 0.45 11.53 13.87
C ASN A 186 0.53 10.42 12.81
N VAL A 187 -0.16 9.31 13.05
CA VAL A 187 -0.20 8.16 12.14
C VAL A 187 -0.92 8.53 10.85
N VAL A 188 -2.11 9.12 10.94
CA VAL A 188 -2.90 9.56 9.78
C VAL A 188 -2.06 10.44 8.85
N TYR A 189 -1.42 11.47 9.39
CA TYR A 189 -0.59 12.38 8.59
C TYR A 189 0.53 11.65 7.85
N ARG A 190 1.18 10.67 8.49
CA ARG A 190 2.22 9.84 7.87
C ARG A 190 1.65 8.96 6.76
N LEU A 191 0.50 8.33 6.99
CA LEU A 191 -0.17 7.46 6.02
C LEU A 191 -0.61 8.24 4.77
N GLU A 192 -1.25 9.41 4.94
CA GLU A 192 -1.71 10.25 3.83
C GLU A 192 -0.58 10.68 2.92
N ARG A 193 0.57 11.06 3.48
CA ARG A 193 1.76 11.36 2.68
C ARG A 193 2.17 10.20 1.80
N GLN A 194 2.02 8.95 2.26
CA GLN A 194 2.36 7.78 1.46
C GLN A 194 1.27 7.45 0.44
N ILE A 195 -0.01 7.62 0.78
CA ILE A 195 -1.12 7.49 -0.16
C ILE A 195 -0.92 8.43 -1.36
N THR A 196 -0.63 9.71 -1.11
CA THR A 196 -0.34 10.68 -2.17
C THR A 196 0.87 10.29 -3.01
N GLN A 197 1.91 9.70 -2.40
CA GLN A 197 3.07 9.23 -3.17
C GLN A 197 2.71 8.03 -4.04
N VAL A 198 2.04 7.01 -3.49
CA VAL A 198 1.62 5.80 -4.24
C VAL A 198 0.74 6.18 -5.44
N GLU A 199 -0.22 7.07 -5.23
CA GLU A 199 -1.13 7.56 -6.28
C GLU A 199 -0.41 8.27 -7.42
N ASN A 200 0.64 9.04 -7.12
CA ASN A 200 1.33 9.87 -8.11
C ASN A 200 2.50 9.16 -8.82
N ILE A 201 2.78 7.88 -8.52
CA ILE A 201 3.85 7.15 -9.20
C ILE A 201 3.43 6.85 -10.65
N PRO A 202 4.20 7.32 -11.66
CA PRO A 202 3.94 7.00 -13.05
C PRO A 202 4.05 5.50 -13.29
N LEU A 203 3.09 4.92 -14.01
CA LEU A 203 3.17 3.52 -14.44
C LEU A 203 3.67 3.49 -15.87
N LEU A 204 4.92 3.08 -16.05
CA LEU A 204 5.61 3.18 -17.33
C LEU A 204 5.30 1.99 -18.23
N GLY A 205 5.29 2.25 -19.54
CA GLY A 205 5.16 1.25 -20.58
C GLY A 205 6.05 1.58 -21.78
N LYS A 206 6.43 0.55 -22.54
CA LYS A 206 7.21 0.66 -23.77
C LYS A 206 6.68 -0.27 -24.86
N ILE A 207 6.85 0.13 -26.13
CA ILE A 207 6.63 -0.73 -27.29
C ILE A 207 7.61 -0.32 -28.40
N ASN A 208 8.75 -1.01 -28.48
CA ASN A 208 9.85 -0.60 -29.36
C ASN A 208 10.66 -1.79 -29.92
N GLY A 209 10.07 -2.98 -29.86
CA GLY A 209 10.58 -4.18 -30.50
C GLY A 209 11.76 -4.82 -29.76
N ALA A 210 12.46 -5.70 -30.48
CA ALA A 210 13.37 -6.69 -29.90
C ALA A 210 14.45 -6.13 -28.96
N VAL A 211 15.00 -4.94 -29.20
CA VAL A 211 16.10 -4.38 -28.40
C VAL A 211 15.96 -2.87 -28.16
N GLY A 212 14.76 -2.31 -28.31
CA GLY A 212 14.52 -0.90 -28.00
C GLY A 212 14.62 0.09 -29.17
N ASN A 213 14.87 -0.37 -30.40
CA ASN A 213 15.23 0.51 -31.52
C ASN A 213 14.31 0.39 -32.74
N TYR A 214 13.10 -0.17 -32.60
CA TYR A 214 12.12 -0.27 -33.68
C TYR A 214 12.62 -0.99 -34.95
N ASN A 215 13.64 -1.87 -34.86
CA ASN A 215 14.31 -2.43 -36.04
C ASN A 215 13.33 -3.13 -37.01
N ALA A 216 12.45 -4.00 -36.49
CA ALA A 216 11.46 -4.71 -37.29
C ALA A 216 10.44 -3.74 -37.91
N HIS A 217 9.94 -2.80 -37.11
CA HIS A 217 9.01 -1.74 -37.54
C HIS A 217 9.58 -0.92 -38.70
N LEU A 218 10.79 -0.39 -38.56
CA LEU A 218 11.46 0.44 -39.57
C LEU A 218 11.91 -0.37 -40.80
N SER A 219 12.09 -1.68 -40.67
CA SER A 219 12.42 -2.55 -41.82
C SER A 219 11.23 -2.72 -42.77
N ALA A 220 10.00 -2.71 -42.24
CA ALA A 220 8.79 -2.82 -43.02
C ALA A 220 8.23 -1.45 -43.43
N TYR A 221 8.28 -0.47 -42.51
CA TYR A 221 7.73 0.87 -42.71
C TYR A 221 8.76 1.94 -42.28
N PRO A 222 9.75 2.24 -43.14
CA PRO A 222 10.87 3.14 -42.79
C PRO A 222 10.48 4.62 -42.70
N GLN A 223 9.30 5.00 -43.21
CA GLN A 223 8.83 6.39 -43.25
C GLN A 223 7.89 6.75 -42.09
N LEU A 224 7.50 5.78 -41.27
CA LEU A 224 6.59 6.01 -40.16
C LEU A 224 7.36 6.42 -38.91
N ASP A 225 6.80 7.41 -38.20
CA ASP A 225 7.27 7.80 -36.88
C ASP A 225 6.75 6.81 -35.83
N TRP A 226 7.49 5.72 -35.66
CA TRP A 226 7.14 4.65 -34.73
C TRP A 226 7.25 5.07 -33.26
N GLU A 227 8.06 6.07 -32.92
CA GLU A 227 8.12 6.61 -31.57
C GLU A 227 6.85 7.39 -31.24
N ALA A 228 6.39 8.24 -32.16
CA ALA A 228 5.11 8.94 -32.02
C ALA A 228 3.94 7.96 -31.92
N ASN A 229 3.89 6.94 -32.77
CA ASN A 229 2.85 5.90 -32.72
C ASN A 229 2.89 5.12 -31.38
N ALA A 230 4.09 4.76 -30.90
CA ALA A 230 4.26 4.08 -29.62
C ALA A 230 3.79 4.94 -28.44
N ARG A 231 4.16 6.23 -28.41
CA ARG A 231 3.70 7.18 -27.39
C ARG A 231 2.19 7.29 -27.40
N GLN A 232 1.58 7.49 -28.58
CA GLN A 232 0.13 7.60 -28.72
C GLN A 232 -0.57 6.34 -28.21
N PHE A 233 -0.08 5.17 -28.61
CA PHE A 233 -0.63 3.90 -28.13
C PHE A 233 -0.57 3.77 -26.61
N ILE A 234 0.56 4.10 -25.99
CA ILE A 234 0.75 3.92 -24.56
C ILE A 234 -0.01 4.96 -23.75
N GLU A 235 0.05 6.23 -24.13
CA GLU A 235 -0.54 7.34 -23.36
C GLU A 235 -2.04 7.48 -23.63
N GLU A 236 -2.46 7.49 -24.90
CA GLU A 236 -3.87 7.76 -25.24
C GLU A 236 -4.73 6.50 -25.24
N THR A 237 -4.21 5.37 -25.73
CA THR A 237 -5.01 4.13 -25.82
C THR A 237 -4.96 3.33 -24.52
N LEU A 238 -3.77 3.15 -23.95
CA LEU A 238 -3.61 2.35 -22.74
C LEU A 238 -3.70 3.16 -21.45
N GLY A 239 -3.50 4.49 -21.47
CA GLY A 239 -3.53 5.34 -20.27
C GLY A 239 -2.34 5.11 -19.33
N LEU A 240 -1.17 4.79 -19.90
CA LEU A 240 0.10 4.57 -19.21
C LEU A 240 1.07 5.72 -19.52
N THR A 241 2.23 5.76 -18.86
CA THR A 241 3.28 6.74 -19.16
C THR A 241 4.31 6.14 -20.13
N PHE A 242 4.63 6.84 -21.22
CA PHE A 242 5.59 6.34 -22.21
C PHE A 242 7.03 6.37 -21.70
N ASN A 243 7.73 5.24 -21.81
CA ASN A 243 9.18 5.14 -21.61
C ASN A 243 9.90 5.00 -22.97
N PRO A 244 10.52 6.09 -23.50
CA PRO A 244 11.16 6.06 -24.81
C PRO A 244 12.49 5.30 -24.86
N TYR A 245 13.17 5.10 -23.72
CA TYR A 245 14.51 4.53 -23.68
C TYR A 245 14.53 3.24 -22.89
N THR A 246 14.47 2.13 -23.61
CA THR A 246 14.51 0.80 -23.00
C THR A 246 15.42 -0.13 -23.80
N THR A 247 15.76 -1.26 -23.21
CA THR A 247 16.34 -2.38 -23.95
C THR A 247 15.20 -3.24 -24.50
N GLN A 248 15.34 -4.56 -24.47
CA GLN A 248 14.22 -5.45 -24.76
C GLN A 248 13.13 -5.39 -23.67
N ILE A 249 13.47 -5.08 -22.42
CA ILE A 249 12.52 -4.95 -21.29
C ILE A 249 12.31 -3.48 -20.93
N GLU A 250 11.16 -3.16 -20.33
CA GLU A 250 11.04 -1.96 -19.49
C GLU A 250 11.96 -2.16 -18.25
N PRO A 251 12.73 -1.14 -17.81
CA PRO A 251 13.74 -1.29 -16.77
C PRO A 251 13.21 -1.59 -15.36
N HIS A 252 11.91 -1.59 -15.13
CA HIS A 252 11.24 -1.89 -13.86
C HIS A 252 11.49 -0.88 -12.73
N ASP A 253 12.08 0.28 -13.02
CA ASP A 253 12.36 1.32 -12.02
C ASP A 253 11.08 1.82 -11.35
N TYR A 254 10.01 2.05 -12.13
CA TYR A 254 8.73 2.49 -11.59
C TYR A 254 8.06 1.44 -10.69
N ILE A 255 8.35 0.15 -10.92
CA ILE A 255 7.87 -0.94 -10.06
C ILE A 255 8.57 -0.86 -8.70
N ALA A 256 9.87 -0.58 -8.69
CA ALA A 256 10.63 -0.36 -7.46
C ALA A 256 10.10 0.86 -6.70
N GLU A 257 9.88 1.98 -7.39
CA GLU A 257 9.30 3.20 -6.81
C GLU A 257 7.94 2.93 -6.15
N LEU A 258 7.04 2.23 -6.84
CA LEU A 258 5.73 1.84 -6.33
C LEU A 258 5.85 0.96 -5.09
N TYR A 259 6.68 -0.07 -5.14
CA TYR A 259 6.82 -1.03 -4.06
C TYR A 259 7.51 -0.45 -2.84
N ASP A 260 8.47 0.45 -3.02
CA ASP A 260 9.07 1.19 -1.90
C ASP A 260 8.06 2.13 -1.24
N ALA A 261 7.20 2.81 -2.02
CA ALA A 261 6.14 3.66 -1.46
C ALA A 261 5.13 2.86 -0.65
N VAL A 262 4.71 1.70 -1.15
CA VAL A 262 3.82 0.78 -0.44
C VAL A 262 4.49 0.20 0.80
N ALA A 263 5.77 -0.17 0.72
CA ALA A 263 6.53 -0.67 1.86
C ALA A 263 6.66 0.39 2.98
N ARG A 264 6.81 1.68 2.62
CA ARG A 264 6.81 2.78 3.61
C ARG A 264 5.44 2.95 4.28
N PHE A 265 4.34 2.84 3.53
CA PHE A 265 2.98 2.80 4.12
C PHE A 265 2.86 1.63 5.11
N ASN A 266 3.28 0.43 4.70
CA ASN A 266 3.26 -0.76 5.54
C ASN A 266 4.10 -0.59 6.81
N THR A 267 5.27 0.03 6.74
CA THR A 267 6.11 0.30 7.92
C THR A 267 5.42 1.24 8.92
N ILE A 268 4.68 2.25 8.44
CA ILE A 268 3.88 3.11 9.32
C ILE A 268 2.74 2.31 9.96
N LEU A 269 2.14 1.37 9.23
CA LEU A 269 1.07 0.54 9.78
C LEU A 269 1.59 -0.51 10.79
N ILE A 270 2.80 -1.06 10.59
CA ILE A 270 3.49 -1.90 11.60
C ILE A 270 3.66 -1.13 12.91
N ASP A 271 4.12 0.13 12.80
CA ASP A 271 4.30 1.02 13.95
C ASP A 271 2.98 1.26 14.69
N PHE A 272 1.91 1.52 13.94
CA PHE A 272 0.55 1.63 14.48
C PHE A 272 0.06 0.34 15.16
N ASP A 273 0.19 -0.81 14.51
CA ASP A 273 -0.26 -2.10 15.06
C ASP A 273 0.47 -2.40 16.39
N ARG A 274 1.77 -2.09 16.48
CA ARG A 274 2.58 -2.25 17.70
C ARG A 274 2.19 -1.29 18.81
N ASP A 275 1.94 -0.02 18.49
CA ASP A 275 1.50 0.96 19.48
C ASP A 275 0.11 0.61 20.03
N ILE A 276 -0.83 0.20 19.17
CA ILE A 276 -2.16 -0.25 19.61
C ILE A 276 -2.06 -1.51 20.46
N TRP A 277 -1.19 -2.47 20.08
CA TRP A 277 -0.89 -3.64 20.93
C TRP A 277 -0.40 -3.20 22.31
N GLY A 278 0.49 -2.21 22.38
CA GLY A 278 1.00 -1.62 23.62
C GLY A 278 -0.11 -0.95 24.45
N TYR A 279 -0.98 -0.17 23.83
CA TYR A 279 -2.12 0.46 24.52
C TYR A 279 -3.12 -0.58 25.04
N ILE A 280 -3.36 -1.67 24.33
CA ILE A 280 -4.17 -2.79 24.81
C ILE A 280 -3.48 -3.46 26.01
N SER A 281 -2.15 -3.68 25.94
CA SER A 281 -1.37 -4.26 27.03
C SER A 281 -1.41 -3.41 28.32
N LEU A 282 -1.39 -2.08 28.18
CA LEU A 282 -1.54 -1.13 29.29
C LEU A 282 -2.98 -1.04 29.83
N GLY A 283 -3.94 -1.66 29.14
CA GLY A 283 -5.36 -1.62 29.49
C GLY A 283 -6.05 -0.31 29.10
N TYR A 284 -5.44 0.52 28.25
CA TYR A 284 -6.03 1.75 27.71
C TYR A 284 -7.17 1.43 26.74
N PHE A 285 -7.07 0.30 26.05
CA PHE A 285 -8.16 -0.28 25.28
C PHE A 285 -8.53 -1.66 25.83
N LYS A 286 -9.84 -1.89 25.95
CA LYS A 286 -10.43 -3.23 25.98
C LYS A 286 -10.81 -3.62 24.55
N GLN A 287 -11.16 -4.88 24.37
CA GLN A 287 -11.62 -5.40 23.09
C GLN A 287 -13.04 -5.95 23.23
N LYS A 288 -13.93 -5.50 22.33
CA LYS A 288 -15.28 -6.04 22.22
C LYS A 288 -15.21 -7.50 21.84
N THR A 289 -15.86 -8.37 22.62
CA THR A 289 -15.98 -9.80 22.32
C THR A 289 -17.26 -10.07 21.54
N ILE A 290 -17.17 -10.92 20.53
CA ILE A 290 -18.35 -11.47 19.86
C ILE A 290 -18.75 -12.76 20.59
N ALA A 291 -20.04 -12.93 20.90
CA ALA A 291 -20.53 -14.13 21.56
C ALA A 291 -20.15 -15.40 20.75
N GLY A 292 -19.44 -16.34 21.40
CA GLY A 292 -18.98 -17.59 20.78
C GLY A 292 -17.52 -17.59 20.30
N GLU A 293 -16.82 -16.45 20.26
CA GLU A 293 -15.38 -16.42 19.98
C GLU A 293 -14.57 -16.96 21.18
N ILE A 294 -13.59 -17.83 20.91
CA ILE A 294 -12.68 -18.38 21.91
C ILE A 294 -11.37 -17.60 21.87
N GLY A 295 -11.08 -16.81 22.91
CA GLY A 295 -9.86 -16.01 22.98
C GLY A 295 -8.59 -16.77 23.39
N SER A 296 -8.72 -17.88 24.12
CA SER A 296 -7.64 -18.82 24.46
C SER A 296 -8.20 -20.22 24.70
N SER A 297 -7.47 -21.25 24.28
CA SER A 297 -7.86 -22.65 24.51
C SER A 297 -7.83 -23.07 25.98
N THR A 298 -7.13 -22.33 26.85
CA THR A 298 -6.94 -22.68 28.27
C THR A 298 -7.32 -21.57 29.25
N MET A 299 -7.43 -20.31 28.79
CA MET A 299 -7.70 -19.15 29.66
C MET A 299 -8.99 -18.44 29.22
N PRO A 300 -10.16 -18.77 29.81
CA PRO A 300 -11.46 -18.32 29.31
C PRO A 300 -11.71 -16.81 29.42
N HIS A 301 -10.90 -16.08 30.19
CA HIS A 301 -10.99 -14.63 30.36
C HIS A 301 -10.09 -13.83 29.38
N LYS A 302 -9.23 -14.51 28.59
CA LYS A 302 -8.19 -13.85 27.80
C LYS A 302 -8.76 -13.32 26.47
N VAL A 303 -8.62 -12.01 26.25
CA VAL A 303 -8.96 -11.35 24.98
C VAL A 303 -7.67 -10.78 24.37
N ASN A 304 -7.27 -11.31 23.22
CA ASN A 304 -5.96 -11.03 22.59
C ASN A 304 -6.12 -10.12 21.37
N PRO A 305 -5.17 -9.19 21.12
CA PRO A 305 -5.19 -8.30 19.96
C PRO A 305 -4.80 -9.01 18.65
N ILE A 306 -5.37 -10.19 18.38
CA ILE A 306 -4.94 -11.09 17.29
C ILE A 306 -5.07 -10.49 15.91
N ASP A 307 -6.00 -9.54 15.73
CA ASP A 307 -6.22 -8.90 14.43
C ASP A 307 -5.04 -7.95 14.13
N PHE A 308 -4.51 -7.20 15.11
CA PHE A 308 -3.31 -6.37 14.95
C PHE A 308 -2.04 -7.22 14.82
N GLU A 309 -1.92 -8.32 15.59
CA GLU A 309 -0.79 -9.26 15.48
C GLU A 309 -0.76 -9.96 14.11
N ASN A 310 -1.93 -10.29 13.55
CA ASN A 310 -2.05 -10.84 12.20
C ASN A 310 -1.62 -9.83 11.13
N SER A 311 -2.01 -8.56 11.30
CA SER A 311 -1.58 -7.48 10.43
C SER A 311 -0.07 -7.33 10.45
N GLU A 312 0.52 -7.11 11.63
CA GLU A 312 1.97 -6.91 11.79
C GLU A 312 2.78 -8.01 11.09
N GLY A 313 2.41 -9.27 11.30
CA GLY A 313 3.09 -10.41 10.68
C GLY A 313 3.00 -10.41 9.15
N ASN A 314 1.82 -10.10 8.59
CA ASN A 314 1.63 -10.02 7.14
C ASN A 314 2.35 -8.82 6.52
N LEU A 315 2.39 -7.66 7.19
CA LEU A 315 3.13 -6.49 6.72
C LEU A 315 4.64 -6.75 6.62
N GLY A 316 5.20 -7.53 7.56
CA GLY A 316 6.58 -7.99 7.48
C GLY A 316 6.87 -8.84 6.24
N ILE A 317 6.00 -9.81 5.94
CA ILE A 317 6.13 -10.66 4.74
C ILE A 317 5.92 -9.82 3.46
N ALA A 318 4.92 -8.93 3.46
CA ALA A 318 4.67 -8.03 2.34
C ALA A 318 5.92 -7.23 2.00
N ASN A 319 6.53 -6.58 2.99
CA ASN A 319 7.72 -5.75 2.78
C ASN A 319 8.92 -6.57 2.30
N ALA A 320 9.13 -7.79 2.82
CA ALA A 320 10.21 -8.65 2.36
C ALA A 320 10.10 -8.98 0.86
N ILE A 321 8.88 -9.26 0.39
CA ILE A 321 8.60 -9.56 -1.02
C ILE A 321 8.74 -8.29 -1.87
N LEU A 322 8.09 -7.19 -1.46
CA LEU A 322 8.13 -5.92 -2.18
C LEU A 322 9.56 -5.41 -2.35
N GLN A 323 10.38 -5.46 -1.30
CA GLN A 323 11.80 -5.06 -1.35
C GLN A 323 12.65 -5.98 -2.23
N HIS A 324 12.37 -7.30 -2.22
CA HIS A 324 13.05 -8.21 -3.14
C HIS A 324 12.77 -7.83 -4.60
N LEU A 325 11.50 -7.59 -4.95
CA LEU A 325 11.12 -7.21 -6.31
C LEU A 325 11.74 -5.84 -6.68
N ALA A 326 11.64 -4.84 -5.81
CA ALA A 326 12.19 -3.51 -6.03
C ALA A 326 13.71 -3.52 -6.28
N SER A 327 14.46 -4.32 -5.52
CA SER A 327 15.93 -4.37 -5.64
C SER A 327 16.43 -5.30 -6.76
N LYS A 328 15.68 -6.34 -7.12
CA LYS A 328 16.12 -7.36 -8.10
C LYS A 328 15.65 -7.09 -9.53
N LEU A 329 14.47 -6.49 -9.71
CA LEU A 329 13.90 -6.31 -11.05
C LEU A 329 14.72 -5.36 -11.93
N PRO A 330 15.21 -4.20 -11.44
CA PRO A 330 15.94 -3.25 -12.30
C PRO A 330 17.34 -3.68 -12.75
N ILE A 331 17.78 -4.88 -12.36
CA ILE A 331 19.09 -5.41 -12.71
C ILE A 331 18.91 -6.57 -13.68
N SER A 332 19.27 -6.33 -14.94
CA SER A 332 19.20 -7.31 -16.02
C SER A 332 20.48 -7.28 -16.86
N ARG A 333 21.05 -8.44 -17.18
CA ARG A 333 22.34 -8.52 -17.90
C ARG A 333 22.19 -8.09 -19.36
N TRP A 334 23.07 -7.18 -19.82
CA TRP A 334 23.07 -6.64 -21.18
C TRP A 334 21.70 -6.09 -21.60
N GLN A 335 21.20 -6.42 -22.79
CA GLN A 335 19.88 -5.96 -23.27
C GLN A 335 18.72 -6.65 -22.53
N ARG A 336 18.96 -7.80 -21.88
CA ARG A 336 18.16 -8.41 -20.80
C ARG A 336 18.62 -9.84 -20.54
N ASP A 337 18.40 -10.32 -19.32
CA ASP A 337 18.21 -11.74 -19.02
C ASP A 337 16.72 -12.02 -18.68
N LEU A 338 16.36 -13.30 -18.48
CA LEU A 338 14.96 -13.73 -18.28
C LEU A 338 14.62 -14.02 -16.81
N THR A 339 15.46 -13.61 -15.86
CA THR A 339 15.22 -13.88 -14.43
C THR A 339 14.06 -13.06 -13.88
N ASP A 340 13.75 -11.92 -14.48
CA ASP A 340 12.61 -11.06 -14.18
C ASP A 340 11.27 -11.73 -14.51
N SER A 341 11.19 -12.51 -15.59
CA SER A 341 9.93 -13.13 -16.05
C SER A 341 9.22 -13.96 -14.97
N THR A 342 9.94 -14.81 -14.24
CA THR A 342 9.34 -15.60 -13.15
C THR A 342 9.08 -14.75 -11.91
N VAL A 343 9.91 -13.73 -11.67
CA VAL A 343 9.77 -12.83 -10.52
C VAL A 343 8.53 -11.94 -10.67
N LEU A 344 8.23 -11.45 -11.88
CA LEU A 344 7.05 -10.64 -12.20
C LEU A 344 5.72 -11.43 -12.08
N ARG A 345 5.76 -12.77 -12.03
CA ARG A 345 4.57 -13.58 -11.65
C ARG A 345 4.21 -13.44 -10.16
N ASN A 346 5.02 -12.73 -9.38
CA ASN A 346 4.82 -12.49 -7.95
C ASN A 346 4.42 -11.04 -7.64
N LEU A 347 4.13 -10.20 -8.66
CA LEU A 347 3.72 -8.79 -8.47
C LEU A 347 2.56 -8.64 -7.46
N GLY A 348 1.60 -9.57 -7.49
CA GLY A 348 0.44 -9.54 -6.60
C GLY A 348 0.70 -10.03 -5.18
N VAL A 349 1.81 -10.72 -4.90
CA VAL A 349 2.00 -11.43 -3.62
C VAL A 349 2.30 -10.45 -2.48
N GLY A 350 3.11 -9.43 -2.73
CA GLY A 350 3.35 -8.35 -1.77
C GLY A 350 2.08 -7.55 -1.46
N PHE A 351 1.27 -7.24 -2.48
CA PHE A 351 -0.04 -6.62 -2.30
C PHE A 351 -1.02 -7.52 -1.56
N ALA A 352 -1.04 -8.82 -1.83
CA ALA A 352 -1.92 -9.76 -1.14
C ALA A 352 -1.68 -9.78 0.37
N HIS A 353 -0.43 -9.89 0.80
CA HIS A 353 -0.10 -9.80 2.23
C HIS A 353 -0.44 -8.42 2.81
N SER A 354 -0.22 -7.35 2.06
CA SER A 354 -0.62 -5.99 2.49
C SER A 354 -2.14 -5.89 2.70
N ILE A 355 -2.95 -6.41 1.77
CA ILE A 355 -4.42 -6.38 1.86
C ILE A 355 -4.93 -7.21 3.04
N ILE A 356 -4.36 -8.40 3.27
CA ILE A 356 -4.68 -9.23 4.44
C ILE A 356 -4.44 -8.44 5.73
N ALA A 357 -3.30 -7.76 5.80
CA ALA A 357 -2.97 -6.91 6.94
C ALA A 357 -3.93 -5.74 7.09
N TYR A 358 -4.21 -5.01 6.02
CA TYR A 358 -5.09 -3.85 6.05
C TYR A 358 -6.49 -4.21 6.56
N GLU A 359 -7.05 -5.32 6.07
CA GLU A 359 -8.33 -5.81 6.56
C GLU A 359 -8.28 -6.27 8.02
N ALA A 360 -7.16 -6.87 8.46
CA ALA A 360 -6.97 -7.27 9.84
C ALA A 360 -6.88 -6.06 10.78
N THR A 361 -6.12 -5.01 10.42
CA THR A 361 -6.09 -3.76 11.19
C THR A 361 -7.47 -3.08 11.24
N LEU A 362 -8.20 -2.98 10.13
CA LEU A 362 -9.57 -2.45 10.11
C LEU A 362 -10.50 -3.23 11.05
N LYS A 363 -10.39 -4.56 11.06
CA LYS A 363 -11.14 -5.41 11.98
C LYS A 363 -10.73 -5.17 13.43
N GLY A 364 -9.44 -5.03 13.72
CA GLY A 364 -8.91 -4.71 15.04
C GLY A 364 -9.44 -3.36 15.55
N ILE A 365 -9.41 -2.33 14.71
CA ILE A 365 -9.96 -1.00 14.99
C ILE A 365 -11.44 -1.08 15.41
N SER A 366 -12.25 -1.85 14.68
CA SER A 366 -13.69 -1.99 14.98
C SER A 366 -14.00 -2.56 16.37
N LYS A 367 -13.03 -3.27 16.97
CA LYS A 367 -13.15 -3.94 18.27
C LYS A 367 -12.61 -3.10 19.43
N LEU A 368 -11.93 -1.98 19.17
CA LEU A 368 -11.39 -1.14 20.24
C LEU A 368 -12.51 -0.55 21.10
N GLU A 369 -12.33 -0.64 22.42
CA GLU A 369 -13.19 -0.01 23.42
C GLU A 369 -12.31 0.76 24.41
N LEU A 370 -12.45 2.08 24.44
CA LEU A 370 -11.60 2.95 25.25
C LEU A 370 -11.86 2.78 26.75
N ASN A 371 -10.79 2.67 27.54
CA ASN A 371 -10.83 2.63 29.00
C ASN A 371 -10.32 3.95 29.58
N VAL A 372 -11.16 4.98 29.54
CA VAL A 372 -10.83 6.34 30.02
C VAL A 372 -10.36 6.34 31.46
N GLN A 373 -10.98 5.50 32.31
CA GLN A 373 -10.62 5.41 33.73
C GLN A 373 -9.16 4.98 33.92
N ARG A 374 -8.72 3.92 33.24
CA ARG A 374 -7.35 3.43 33.37
C ARG A 374 -6.32 4.46 32.90
N ILE A 375 -6.63 5.22 31.85
CA ILE A 375 -5.76 6.29 31.34
C ILE A 375 -5.66 7.43 32.36
N ALA A 376 -6.79 7.84 32.94
CA ALA A 376 -6.83 8.88 33.97
C ALA A 376 -6.06 8.46 35.23
N GLU A 377 -6.19 7.21 35.67
CA GLU A 377 -5.42 6.66 36.78
C GLU A 377 -3.90 6.67 36.50
N ASP A 378 -3.49 6.39 35.27
CA ASP A 378 -2.07 6.40 34.90
C ASP A 378 -1.47 7.81 34.97
N LEU A 379 -2.22 8.82 34.53
CA LEU A 379 -1.85 10.22 34.64
C LEU A 379 -1.79 10.70 36.09
N ASP A 380 -2.78 10.34 36.91
CA ASP A 380 -2.86 10.78 38.31
C ASP A 380 -1.76 10.15 39.19
N ASN A 381 -1.14 9.05 38.73
CA ASN A 381 -0.02 8.42 39.41
C ASN A 381 1.36 8.98 38.99
N CYS A 382 1.43 9.88 38.01
CA CYS A 382 2.68 10.37 37.42
C CYS A 382 2.80 11.90 37.47
N TRP A 383 2.73 12.50 38.67
CA TRP A 383 2.83 13.96 38.86
C TRP A 383 4.22 14.53 38.56
N GLU A 384 5.27 13.69 38.52
CA GLU A 384 6.62 14.06 38.15
C GLU A 384 6.73 14.66 36.74
N VAL A 385 5.78 14.38 35.84
CA VAL A 385 5.75 14.99 34.50
C VAL A 385 5.53 16.50 34.54
N LEU A 386 5.00 17.04 35.64
CA LEU A 386 4.86 18.48 35.86
C LEU A 386 6.17 19.16 36.26
N ALA A 387 7.26 18.42 36.41
CA ALA A 387 8.58 19.01 36.61
C ALA A 387 8.99 19.90 35.42
N GLU A 388 8.70 19.48 34.18
CA GLU A 388 9.04 20.23 32.97
C GLU A 388 8.40 21.64 32.91
N PRO A 389 7.06 21.82 33.09
CA PRO A 389 6.46 23.14 33.04
C PRO A 389 6.93 24.04 34.19
N VAL A 390 7.11 23.49 35.40
CA VAL A 390 7.62 24.26 36.54
C VAL A 390 9.04 24.76 36.25
N GLN A 391 9.93 23.89 35.78
CA GLN A 391 11.28 24.26 35.37
C GLN A 391 11.27 25.36 34.29
N THR A 392 10.37 25.23 33.31
CA THR A 392 10.27 26.16 32.18
C THR A 392 9.81 27.54 32.62
N VAL A 393 8.83 27.62 33.53
CA VAL A 393 8.38 28.89 34.12
C VAL A 393 9.48 29.49 35.02
N MET A 394 10.20 28.69 35.80
CA MET A 394 11.36 29.15 36.55
C MET A 394 12.43 29.79 35.65
N ARG A 395 12.73 29.16 34.50
CA ARG A 395 13.63 29.73 33.48
C ARG A 395 13.12 31.05 32.93
N ARG A 396 11.81 31.16 32.64
CA ARG A 396 11.18 32.42 32.17
C ARG A 396 11.40 33.58 33.14
N TYR A 397 11.43 33.31 34.45
CA TYR A 397 11.68 34.32 35.49
C TYR A 397 13.12 34.34 36.01
N ALA A 398 14.07 33.74 35.28
CA ALA A 398 15.50 33.73 35.60
C ALA A 398 15.84 33.19 37.02
N VAL A 399 15.04 32.24 37.54
CA VAL A 399 15.37 31.56 38.80
C VAL A 399 16.63 30.71 38.58
N PRO A 400 17.70 30.91 39.36
CA PRO A 400 18.95 30.17 39.19
C PRO A 400 18.78 28.68 39.51
N ASP A 401 19.52 27.84 38.79
CA ASP A 401 19.62 26.39 38.97
C ASP A 401 18.28 25.65 38.91
N ALA A 402 17.34 26.14 38.09
CA ALA A 402 15.98 25.62 38.02
C ALA A 402 15.90 24.11 37.77
N TYR A 403 16.73 23.57 36.87
CA TYR A 403 16.77 22.14 36.59
C TYR A 403 17.27 21.32 37.79
N GLU A 404 18.35 21.75 38.44
CA GLU A 404 18.92 21.00 39.57
C GLU A 404 18.00 21.04 40.80
N LYS A 405 17.34 22.18 41.07
CA LYS A 405 16.33 22.31 42.13
C LYS A 405 15.15 21.36 41.94
N LEU A 406 14.72 21.14 40.70
CA LEU A 406 13.66 20.17 40.41
C LEU A 406 14.15 18.73 40.42
N LYS A 407 15.37 18.48 39.95
CA LYS A 407 15.98 17.15 40.00
C LYS A 407 16.13 16.67 41.43
N GLU A 408 16.47 17.52 42.38
CA GLU A 408 16.50 17.17 43.81
C GLU A 408 15.11 16.79 44.35
N LEU A 409 14.03 17.41 43.83
CA LEU A 409 12.65 17.08 44.17
C LEU A 409 12.17 15.75 43.54
N THR A 410 12.65 15.43 42.33
CA THR A 410 12.16 14.28 41.53
C THR A 410 13.01 13.01 41.68
N ARG A 411 14.25 13.10 42.17
CA ARG A 411 15.19 11.97 42.14
C ARG A 411 14.86 10.88 43.16
N GLY A 412 14.37 9.75 42.64
CA GLY A 412 14.18 8.50 43.41
C GLY A 412 12.92 8.46 44.28
N LYS A 413 12.00 9.41 44.13
CA LYS A 413 10.72 9.48 44.84
C LYS A 413 9.63 9.92 43.86
N GLY A 414 8.45 9.29 43.92
CA GLY A 414 7.26 9.81 43.23
C GLY A 414 6.90 11.19 43.82
N ILE A 415 6.54 12.14 42.96
CA ILE A 415 6.11 13.47 43.41
C ILE A 415 4.64 13.38 43.76
N THR A 416 4.26 13.87 44.95
CA THR A 416 2.85 14.03 45.30
C THR A 416 2.35 15.42 44.88
N PRO A 417 1.04 15.57 44.60
CA PRO A 417 0.44 16.89 44.34
C PRO A 417 0.81 17.93 45.41
N GLN A 418 0.82 17.53 46.69
CA GLN A 418 1.12 18.43 47.82
C GLN A 418 2.59 18.85 47.84
N ALA A 419 3.52 17.95 47.50
CA ALA A 419 4.94 18.27 47.42
C ALA A 419 5.21 19.27 46.29
N LEU A 420 4.57 19.08 45.13
CA LEU A 420 4.69 20.02 44.00
C LEU A 420 4.13 21.40 44.35
N GLN A 421 2.95 21.47 44.98
CA GLN A 421 2.36 22.75 45.41
C GLN A 421 3.25 23.49 46.41
N SER A 422 3.78 22.79 47.40
CA SER A 422 4.69 23.36 48.40
C SER A 422 5.97 23.90 47.76
N PHE A 423 6.51 23.18 46.77
CA PHE A 423 7.67 23.63 46.00
C PHE A 423 7.36 24.92 45.22
N VAL A 424 6.22 24.98 44.52
CA VAL A 424 5.81 26.16 43.74
C VAL A 424 5.58 27.39 44.65
N ASP A 425 5.04 27.21 45.85
CA ASP A 425 4.83 28.30 46.80
C ASP A 425 6.14 28.94 47.27
N ALA A 426 7.20 28.14 47.40
CA ALA A 426 8.53 28.59 47.79
C ALA A 426 9.30 29.33 46.67
N LEU A 427 8.83 29.32 45.43
CA LEU A 427 9.51 29.99 44.31
C LEU A 427 9.42 31.52 44.41
N GLU A 428 10.50 32.23 44.09
CA GLU A 428 10.51 33.70 44.01
C GLU A 428 10.05 34.17 42.61
N ILE A 429 8.81 33.86 42.24
CA ILE A 429 8.18 34.24 40.96
C ILE A 429 6.83 34.96 41.21
N PRO A 430 6.28 35.71 40.23
CA PRO A 430 5.01 36.40 40.41
C PRO A 430 3.87 35.48 40.83
N ASP A 431 2.97 35.95 41.71
CA ASP A 431 1.85 35.15 42.22
C ASP A 431 0.91 34.64 41.12
N ALA A 432 0.79 35.39 40.02
CA ALA A 432 0.03 34.94 38.85
C ALA A 432 0.62 33.65 38.27
N ALA A 433 1.95 33.58 38.10
CA ALA A 433 2.63 32.39 37.61
C ALA A 433 2.54 31.22 38.60
N LYS A 434 2.61 31.49 39.93
CA LYS A 434 2.37 30.46 40.95
C LYS A 434 0.96 29.87 40.83
N ARG A 435 -0.06 30.71 40.65
CA ARG A 435 -1.45 30.27 40.48
C ARG A 435 -1.61 29.41 39.22
N GLU A 436 -1.02 29.83 38.11
CA GLU A 436 -1.04 29.05 36.86
C GLU A 436 -0.38 27.68 37.04
N LEU A 437 0.83 27.62 37.63
CA LEU A 437 1.53 26.36 37.88
C LEU A 437 0.75 25.44 38.83
N LYS A 438 0.12 25.98 39.89
CA LYS A 438 -0.68 25.19 40.84
C LYS A 438 -2.01 24.70 40.25
N ALA A 439 -2.47 25.29 39.14
CA ALA A 439 -3.65 24.82 38.42
C ALA A 439 -3.34 23.66 37.46
N LEU A 440 -2.06 23.38 37.19
CA LEU A 440 -1.68 22.26 36.34
C LEU A 440 -1.90 20.92 37.05
N THR A 441 -2.39 19.96 36.27
CA THR A 441 -2.46 18.54 36.58
C THR A 441 -1.85 17.78 35.40
N PRO A 442 -1.39 16.53 35.58
CA PRO A 442 -0.93 15.73 34.44
C PRO A 442 -1.98 15.66 33.33
N ALA A 443 -3.27 15.57 33.67
CA ALA A 443 -4.34 15.48 32.68
C ALA A 443 -4.59 16.78 31.88
N ASN A 444 -4.27 17.97 32.42
CA ASN A 444 -4.47 19.24 31.70
C ASN A 444 -3.18 19.81 31.10
N TYR A 445 -2.01 19.24 31.41
CA TYR A 445 -0.72 19.59 30.82
C TYR A 445 -0.52 18.88 29.46
N ILE A 446 -1.42 19.13 28.52
CA ILE A 446 -1.47 18.49 27.18
C ILE A 446 -1.14 19.44 26.02
N GLY A 447 -0.65 20.65 26.34
CA GLY A 447 -0.32 21.67 25.35
C GLY A 447 -1.48 21.96 24.39
N ASN A 448 -1.22 21.88 23.08
CA ASN A 448 -2.23 22.07 22.03
C ASN A 448 -2.67 20.75 21.36
N ALA A 449 -2.50 19.60 22.02
CA ALA A 449 -2.75 18.27 21.44
C ALA A 449 -4.17 18.12 20.88
N VAL A 450 -5.19 18.60 21.60
CA VAL A 450 -6.59 18.62 21.14
C VAL A 450 -6.76 19.34 19.80
N ALA A 451 -6.17 20.54 19.67
CA ALA A 451 -6.28 21.34 18.46
C ALA A 451 -5.54 20.71 17.28
N GLN A 452 -4.43 20.01 17.54
CA GLN A 452 -3.71 19.24 16.53
C GLN A 452 -4.52 18.02 16.07
N ALA A 453 -5.11 17.26 17.00
CA ALA A 453 -5.95 16.09 16.69
C ALA A 453 -7.20 16.46 15.89
N ARG A 454 -7.84 17.60 16.17
CA ARG A 454 -9.03 18.06 15.43
C ARG A 454 -8.73 18.68 14.07
N ARG A 455 -7.48 19.08 13.81
CA ARG A 455 -7.09 19.69 12.54
C ARG A 455 -6.87 18.65 11.44
N ILE A 456 -6.57 17.40 11.84
CA ILE A 456 -6.05 16.39 10.92
C ILE A 456 -7.00 16.08 9.79
#